data_AF-A0A497APN8-F1
#
_entry.id   AF-A0A497APN8-F1
#
_cell.length_a   1.000
_cell.length_b   1.000
_cell.length_c   1.000
_cell.angle_alpha   90.00
_cell.angle_beta   90.00
_cell.angle_gamma   90.00
#
_symmetry.space_group_name_H-M   'P 1'
#
loop_
_entity.id
_entity.type
_entity.pdbx_description
1 polymer ?
#
loop_
_entity_poly.entity_id
_entity_poly.type
_entity_poly.pdbx_seq_one_letter_code
_entity_poly.pdbx_strand_id
1 'polypeptide(L)'
;MRILRRLLKCTIIFTLLVILLSACTPTKAPATPTSPAKYEDPFAYCAAVGTVDAPDERYVGPEVPDAIVKSLKKKLGMSDEAPDEWVAKGTVWRCMDGKVWACFVGANIPCKAKANTSQTPTSEMVDFCKEHPNTDVIPAAVTGRETVYEWRCENGAPKIVKQVFKPDARGFISDFWYEISPSDAP
;
A
#
# COMPACT_ATOMS: atom_id res chain seq x y z
N MET A 1 -32.77 -35.65 70.43
CA MET A 1 -31.35 -35.44 70.80
C MET A 1 -30.47 -36.70 70.72
N ARG A 2 -30.64 -37.57 69.70
CA ARG A 2 -29.80 -38.78 69.49
C ARG A 2 -29.38 -39.09 68.05
N ILE A 3 -29.83 -38.34 67.04
CA ILE A 3 -29.51 -38.65 65.62
C ILE A 3 -28.74 -37.52 64.91
N LEU A 4 -28.61 -36.35 65.54
CA LEU A 4 -27.74 -35.26 65.05
C LEU A 4 -26.23 -35.54 65.24
N ARG A 5 -25.85 -36.76 65.64
CA ARG A 5 -24.45 -37.23 65.76
C ARG A 5 -24.02 -38.20 64.65
N ARG A 6 -24.92 -38.62 63.75
CA ARG A 6 -24.57 -39.51 62.62
C ARG A 6 -24.17 -38.77 61.35
N LEU A 7 -24.44 -37.46 61.26
CA LEU A 7 -24.16 -36.64 60.07
C LEU A 7 -22.73 -36.06 60.02
N LEU A 8 -21.89 -36.31 61.03
CA LEU A 8 -20.53 -35.74 61.11
C LEU A 8 -19.40 -36.76 60.88
N LYS A 9 -19.70 -38.00 60.48
CA LYS A 9 -18.69 -39.06 60.28
C LYS A 9 -18.72 -39.76 58.90
N CYS A 10 -19.58 -39.33 57.98
CA CYS A 10 -19.53 -39.80 56.58
C CYS A 10 -18.83 -38.82 55.62
N THR A 11 -18.44 -37.64 56.09
CA THR A 11 -17.82 -36.59 55.24
C THR A 11 -16.29 -36.65 55.18
N ILE A 12 -15.64 -37.67 55.79
CA ILE A 12 -14.16 -37.75 55.89
C ILE A 12 -13.58 -39.03 55.25
N ILE A 13 -14.39 -39.85 54.56
CA ILE A 13 -13.89 -41.06 53.83
C ILE A 13 -14.32 -41.02 52.35
N PHE A 14 -14.47 -39.83 51.77
CA PHE A 14 -14.71 -39.67 50.33
C PHE A 14 -13.88 -38.53 49.72
N THR A 15 -12.68 -38.30 50.28
CA THR A 15 -11.75 -37.25 49.84
C THR A 15 -10.33 -37.77 49.61
N LEU A 16 -10.15 -39.09 49.40
CA LEU A 16 -8.82 -39.70 49.22
C LEU A 16 -8.86 -40.94 48.31
N LEU A 17 -9.56 -40.87 47.16
CA LEU A 17 -9.41 -41.87 46.09
C LEU A 17 -9.89 -41.38 44.71
N VAL A 18 -9.51 -40.16 44.30
CA VAL A 18 -9.71 -39.68 42.90
C VAL A 18 -8.46 -38.90 42.43
N ILE A 19 -7.28 -39.44 42.69
CA ILE A 19 -6.01 -38.90 42.17
C ILE A 19 -5.25 -40.06 41.57
N LEU A 20 -5.65 -40.54 40.38
CA LEU A 20 -4.85 -41.40 39.50
C LEU A 20 -5.67 -41.81 38.26
N LEU A 21 -6.08 -40.85 37.42
CA LEU A 21 -6.43 -41.15 36.02
C LEU A 21 -6.28 -39.89 35.14
N SER A 22 -5.44 -40.04 34.12
CA SER A 22 -5.46 -39.28 32.86
C SER A 22 -4.87 -37.88 32.83
N ALA A 23 -3.56 -37.77 33.07
CA ALA A 23 -2.73 -36.76 32.41
C ALA A 23 -2.29 -37.27 31.03
N CYS A 24 -3.17 -37.16 30.04
CA CYS A 24 -2.80 -37.19 28.62
C CYS A 24 -3.18 -35.84 28.03
N THR A 25 -2.36 -34.81 28.29
CA THR A 25 -2.41 -33.59 27.50
C THR A 25 -1.87 -33.93 26.10
N PRO A 26 -2.62 -33.71 25.02
CA PRO A 26 -2.08 -33.85 23.68
C PRO A 26 -0.96 -32.82 23.52
N THR A 27 0.29 -33.30 23.40
CA THR A 27 1.42 -32.50 22.93
C THR A 27 1.05 -31.93 21.57
N LYS A 28 0.71 -30.63 21.51
CA LYS A 28 0.54 -29.90 20.26
C LYS A 28 1.87 -29.99 19.51
N ALA A 29 1.90 -30.77 18.44
CA ALA A 29 3.07 -30.89 17.58
C ALA A 29 3.55 -29.48 17.17
N PRO A 30 4.86 -29.20 17.15
CA PRO A 30 5.36 -27.95 16.63
C PRO A 30 4.85 -27.79 15.20
N ALA A 31 4.14 -26.70 14.92
CA ALA A 31 3.74 -26.37 13.55
C ALA A 31 5.01 -26.26 12.72
N THR A 32 5.14 -27.12 11.70
CA THR A 32 6.19 -27.00 10.70
C THR A 32 6.06 -25.60 10.09
N PRO A 33 7.14 -24.79 10.00
CA PRO A 33 7.07 -23.51 9.32
C PRO A 33 6.62 -23.79 7.88
N THR A 34 5.38 -23.42 7.57
CA THR A 34 4.85 -23.51 6.21
C THR A 34 5.58 -22.46 5.41
N SER A 35 6.27 -22.88 4.35
CA SER A 35 6.91 -21.95 3.42
C SER A 35 5.89 -20.88 3.00
N PRO A 36 6.29 -19.60 2.93
CA PRO A 36 5.37 -18.55 2.54
C PRO A 36 4.79 -18.86 1.16
N ALA A 37 3.46 -18.75 1.03
CA ALA A 37 2.78 -18.96 -0.24
C ALA A 37 3.38 -18.06 -1.32
N LYS A 38 3.54 -18.61 -2.53
CA LYS A 38 4.01 -17.89 -3.71
C LYS A 38 2.84 -17.65 -4.66
N TYR A 39 2.81 -16.48 -5.28
CA TYR A 39 1.71 -16.03 -6.14
C TYR A 39 2.25 -15.59 -7.50
N GLU A 40 1.66 -16.09 -8.58
CA GLU A 40 1.94 -15.61 -9.95
C GLU A 40 0.88 -14.61 -10.42
N ASP A 41 -0.35 -14.73 -9.92
CA ASP A 41 -1.45 -13.81 -10.21
C ASP A 41 -1.37 -12.56 -9.31
N PRO A 42 -1.24 -11.35 -9.87
CA PRO A 42 -1.16 -10.11 -9.08
C PRO A 42 -2.42 -9.86 -8.25
N PHE A 43 -3.59 -10.31 -8.70
CA PHE A 43 -4.85 -10.08 -7.98
C PHE A 43 -4.96 -10.97 -6.75
N ALA A 44 -4.69 -12.27 -6.89
CA ALA A 44 -4.56 -13.19 -5.75
C ALA A 44 -3.46 -12.76 -4.77
N TYR A 45 -2.32 -12.28 -5.30
CA TYR A 45 -1.25 -11.73 -4.49
C TYR A 45 -1.74 -10.58 -3.62
N CYS A 46 -2.32 -9.53 -4.21
CA CYS A 46 -2.78 -8.38 -3.45
C CYS A 46 -3.89 -8.74 -2.47
N ALA A 47 -4.84 -9.59 -2.86
CA ALA A 47 -5.89 -10.06 -1.96
C ALA A 47 -5.32 -10.75 -0.70
N ALA A 48 -4.19 -11.45 -0.84
CA ALA A 48 -3.54 -12.14 0.27
C ALA A 48 -2.64 -11.23 1.13
N VAL A 49 -1.92 -10.28 0.53
CA VAL A 49 -0.92 -9.46 1.26
C VAL A 49 -1.46 -8.12 1.77
N GLY A 50 -2.64 -7.69 1.31
CA GLY A 50 -3.26 -6.43 1.71
C GLY A 50 -2.58 -5.21 1.07
N THR A 51 -1.81 -4.47 1.85
CA THR A 51 -1.15 -3.23 1.40
C THR A 51 0.36 -3.37 1.45
N VAL A 52 1.02 -3.30 0.29
CA VAL A 52 2.47 -3.28 0.14
C VAL A 52 2.84 -2.29 -0.96
N ASP A 53 3.87 -1.48 -0.75
CA ASP A 53 4.24 -0.38 -1.66
C ASP A 53 4.93 -0.88 -2.96
N ALA A 54 5.35 -2.15 -2.99
CA ALA A 54 5.84 -2.88 -4.17
C ALA A 54 5.69 -4.40 -3.92
N PRO A 55 5.60 -5.23 -4.98
CA PRO A 55 5.64 -6.68 -4.85
C PRO A 55 6.95 -7.13 -4.20
N ASP A 56 6.84 -8.08 -3.28
CA ASP A 56 7.98 -8.69 -2.58
C ASP A 56 8.18 -10.14 -3.00
N GLU A 57 9.06 -10.87 -2.31
CA GLU A 57 9.43 -12.26 -2.61
C GLU A 57 8.27 -13.25 -2.67
N ARG A 58 7.08 -12.89 -2.16
CA ARG A 58 5.88 -13.73 -2.22
C ARG A 58 5.24 -13.70 -3.61
N TYR A 59 5.50 -12.67 -4.41
CA TYR A 59 5.09 -12.60 -5.81
C TYR A 59 6.21 -13.11 -6.71
N VAL A 60 5.90 -14.08 -7.58
CA VAL A 60 6.86 -14.76 -8.48
C VAL A 60 6.46 -14.70 -9.95
N GLY A 61 5.40 -13.93 -10.27
CA GLY A 61 4.99 -13.68 -11.65
C GLY A 61 5.89 -12.65 -12.36
N PRO A 62 5.51 -12.23 -13.59
CA PRO A 62 6.23 -11.20 -14.34
C PRO A 62 6.34 -9.88 -13.55
N GLU A 63 7.45 -9.15 -13.72
CA GLU A 63 7.69 -7.86 -13.02
C GLU A 63 6.50 -6.89 -13.16
N VAL A 64 5.95 -6.78 -14.37
CA VAL A 64 4.68 -6.10 -14.64
C VAL A 64 3.80 -7.03 -15.48
N PRO A 65 2.70 -7.58 -14.92
CA PRO A 65 1.75 -8.43 -15.64
C PRO A 65 1.05 -7.74 -16.81
N ASP A 66 0.77 -8.51 -17.87
CA ASP A 66 0.04 -8.05 -19.05
C ASP A 66 -1.33 -7.43 -18.70
N ALA A 67 -2.02 -7.96 -17.68
CA ALA A 67 -3.29 -7.44 -17.20
C ALA A 67 -3.15 -5.98 -16.71
N ILE A 68 -2.04 -5.64 -16.06
CA ILE A 68 -1.73 -4.28 -15.62
C ILE A 68 -1.44 -3.39 -16.83
N VAL A 69 -0.61 -3.85 -17.77
CA VAL A 69 -0.25 -3.10 -18.99
C VAL A 69 -1.49 -2.73 -19.80
N LYS A 70 -2.35 -3.72 -20.11
CA LYS A 70 -3.57 -3.51 -20.90
C LYS A 70 -4.54 -2.56 -20.19
N SER A 71 -4.73 -2.76 -18.88
CA SER A 71 -5.60 -1.89 -18.09
C SER A 71 -5.09 -0.44 -18.04
N LEU A 72 -3.78 -0.24 -17.92
CA LEU A 72 -3.18 1.09 -17.97
C LEU A 72 -3.33 1.75 -19.34
N LYS A 73 -3.08 1.03 -20.44
CA LYS A 73 -3.28 1.55 -21.80
C LYS A 73 -4.71 2.08 -21.97
N LYS A 74 -5.70 1.28 -21.54
CA LYS A 74 -7.13 1.65 -21.56
C LYS A 74 -7.42 2.87 -20.67
N LYS A 75 -7.01 2.86 -19.41
CA LYS A 75 -7.32 3.93 -18.43
C LYS A 75 -6.63 5.26 -18.77
N LEU A 76 -5.45 5.20 -19.39
CA LEU A 76 -4.69 6.38 -19.81
C LEU A 76 -5.02 6.83 -21.24
N GLY A 77 -5.94 6.17 -21.93
CA GLY A 77 -6.29 6.50 -23.32
C GLY A 77 -5.11 6.40 -24.28
N MET A 78 -4.18 5.48 -24.02
CA MET A 78 -3.03 5.25 -24.91
C MET A 78 -3.52 4.66 -26.23
N SER A 79 -2.80 4.97 -27.32
CA SER A 79 -2.99 4.28 -28.60
C SER A 79 -2.78 2.78 -28.42
N ASP A 80 -3.57 1.97 -29.13
CA ASP A 80 -3.37 0.52 -29.19
C ASP A 80 -1.98 0.17 -29.74
N GLU A 81 -1.41 1.04 -30.59
CA GLU A 81 -0.07 0.92 -31.16
C GLU A 81 1.07 1.22 -30.16
N ALA A 82 0.75 1.76 -28.97
CA ALA A 82 1.76 1.99 -27.95
C ALA A 82 2.42 0.65 -27.54
N PRO A 83 3.76 0.50 -27.63
CA PRO A 83 4.42 -0.78 -27.35
C PRO A 83 4.21 -1.22 -25.90
N ASP A 84 3.74 -2.44 -25.70
CA ASP A 84 3.47 -2.99 -24.36
C ASP A 84 4.74 -3.03 -23.50
N GLU A 85 5.90 -3.31 -24.10
CA GLU A 85 7.19 -3.28 -23.41
C GLU A 85 7.53 -1.87 -22.87
N TRP A 86 7.22 -0.81 -23.62
CA TRP A 86 7.43 0.57 -23.17
C TRP A 86 6.51 0.89 -21.98
N VAL A 87 5.24 0.47 -22.05
CA VAL A 87 4.29 0.63 -20.94
C VAL A 87 4.77 -0.15 -19.72
N ALA A 88 5.17 -1.41 -19.87
CA ALA A 88 5.68 -2.25 -18.80
C ALA A 88 6.90 -1.63 -18.12
N LYS A 89 7.93 -1.22 -18.87
CA LYS A 89 9.15 -0.59 -18.33
C LYS A 89 8.88 0.71 -17.57
N GLY A 90 7.88 1.47 -17.98
CA GLY A 90 7.48 2.71 -17.30
C GLY A 90 6.47 2.50 -16.18
N THR A 91 6.04 1.27 -15.91
CA THR A 91 5.01 0.97 -14.91
C THR A 91 5.62 0.53 -13.59
N VAL A 92 5.03 1.02 -12.50
CA VAL A 92 5.16 0.43 -11.18
C VAL A 92 3.79 0.03 -10.69
N TRP A 93 3.72 -1.00 -9.87
CA TRP A 93 2.47 -1.40 -9.26
C TRP A 93 2.68 -1.78 -7.81
N ARG A 94 1.58 -1.77 -7.06
CA ARG A 94 1.55 -2.00 -5.62
C ARG A 94 0.22 -2.64 -5.24
N CYS A 95 0.14 -3.14 -4.02
CA CYS A 95 -1.13 -3.52 -3.43
C CYS A 95 -1.61 -2.42 -2.51
N MET A 96 -2.87 -2.02 -2.65
CA MET A 96 -3.53 -1.08 -1.76
C MET A 96 -4.92 -1.61 -1.43
N ASP A 97 -5.15 -1.86 -0.16
CA ASP A 97 -6.41 -2.41 0.38
C ASP A 97 -6.82 -3.73 -0.29
N GLY A 98 -5.84 -4.59 -0.54
CA GLY A 98 -6.05 -5.91 -1.15
C GLY A 98 -6.22 -5.88 -2.66
N LYS A 99 -6.10 -4.72 -3.30
CA LYS A 99 -6.30 -4.52 -4.73
C LYS A 99 -5.01 -4.13 -5.44
N VAL A 100 -4.93 -4.43 -6.74
CA VAL A 100 -3.82 -4.02 -7.59
C VAL A 100 -3.99 -2.56 -8.00
N TRP A 101 -2.95 -1.75 -7.78
CA TRP A 101 -2.89 -0.37 -8.24
C TRP A 101 -1.60 -0.15 -9.02
N ALA A 102 -1.66 0.58 -10.12
CA ALA A 102 -0.49 0.84 -10.94
C ALA A 102 -0.36 2.32 -11.31
N CYS A 103 0.89 2.75 -11.50
CA CYS A 103 1.26 4.10 -11.93
C CYS A 103 2.24 3.98 -13.09
N PHE A 104 2.01 4.78 -14.12
CA PHE A 104 2.88 4.85 -15.30
C PHE A 104 3.66 6.16 -15.29
N VAL A 105 4.99 6.09 -15.35
CA VAL A 105 5.88 7.25 -15.24
C VAL A 105 5.67 8.23 -16.40
N GLY A 106 5.42 7.76 -17.62
CA GLY A 106 5.08 8.62 -18.77
C GLY A 106 5.94 9.89 -18.89
N ALA A 107 5.29 11.05 -18.88
CA ALA A 107 5.91 12.38 -18.97
C ALA A 107 6.57 12.88 -17.66
N ASN A 108 7.22 11.99 -16.91
CA ASN A 108 7.90 12.24 -15.63
C ASN A 108 7.00 12.28 -14.38
N ILE A 109 5.95 11.46 -14.34
CA ILE A 109 5.12 11.25 -13.15
C ILE A 109 5.95 10.57 -12.04
N PRO A 110 5.97 11.09 -10.80
CA PRO A 110 6.85 10.61 -9.73
C PRO A 110 6.28 9.37 -9.03
N CYS A 111 6.01 8.30 -9.77
CA CYS A 111 5.29 7.11 -9.27
C CYS A 111 5.91 6.47 -8.02
N LYS A 112 7.25 6.53 -7.86
CA LYS A 112 7.96 5.92 -6.72
C LYS A 112 8.19 6.90 -5.55
N ALA A 113 7.90 8.18 -5.71
CA ALA A 113 8.20 9.19 -4.70
C ALA A 113 7.00 9.46 -3.79
N LYS A 114 7.27 9.84 -2.54
CA LYS A 114 6.25 10.37 -1.64
C LYS A 114 5.92 11.80 -2.04
N ALA A 115 4.66 12.17 -1.89
CA ALA A 115 4.20 13.53 -2.12
C ALA A 115 4.93 14.49 -1.18
N ASN A 116 5.41 15.62 -1.72
CA ASN A 116 5.91 16.73 -0.94
C ASN A 116 4.72 17.60 -0.52
N THR A 117 4.35 17.51 0.76
CA THR A 117 3.26 18.28 1.37
C THR A 117 3.75 19.54 2.08
N SER A 118 5.03 19.89 1.97
CA SER A 118 5.59 21.11 2.55
C SER A 118 4.97 22.35 1.89
N GLN A 119 4.56 23.31 2.73
CA GLN A 119 4.12 24.64 2.28
C GLN A 119 5.26 25.66 2.32
N THR A 120 6.49 25.22 2.60
CA THR A 120 7.68 26.06 2.60
C THR A 120 8.31 26.03 1.21
N PRO A 121 8.52 27.18 0.55
CA PRO A 121 9.18 27.22 -0.74
C PRO A 121 10.66 26.80 -0.62
N THR A 122 11.19 26.17 -1.67
CA THR A 122 12.62 25.83 -1.74
C THR A 122 13.46 27.05 -2.14
N SER A 123 14.78 26.94 -2.01
CA SER A 123 15.73 27.94 -2.51
C SER A 123 15.55 28.21 -4.00
N GLU A 124 15.36 27.16 -4.79
CA GLU A 124 15.23 27.23 -6.25
C GLU A 124 13.97 28.00 -6.65
N MET A 125 12.87 27.82 -5.91
CA MET A 125 11.65 28.60 -6.12
C MET A 125 11.84 30.07 -5.77
N VAL A 126 12.55 30.35 -4.66
CA VAL A 126 12.85 31.72 -4.24
C VAL A 126 13.71 32.42 -5.29
N ASP A 127 14.75 31.76 -5.80
CA ASP A 127 15.63 32.33 -6.81
C ASP A 127 14.91 32.51 -8.15
N PHE A 128 14.10 31.53 -8.57
CA PHE A 128 13.24 31.65 -9.74
C PHE A 128 12.31 32.87 -9.66
N CYS A 129 11.67 33.12 -8.50
CA CYS A 129 10.80 34.27 -8.36
C CYS A 129 11.55 35.61 -8.32
N LYS A 130 12.81 35.67 -7.87
CA LYS A 130 13.61 36.90 -8.00
C LYS A 130 13.84 37.27 -9.46
N GLU A 131 14.10 36.28 -10.31
CA GLU A 131 14.31 36.46 -11.76
C GLU A 131 13.00 36.70 -12.51
N HIS A 132 11.89 36.12 -12.02
CA HIS A 132 10.58 36.16 -12.67
C HIS A 132 9.45 36.56 -11.70
N PRO A 133 9.37 37.85 -11.31
CA PRO A 133 8.66 38.30 -10.11
C PRO A 133 7.14 38.11 -10.08
N ASN A 134 6.48 37.99 -11.23
CA ASN A 134 5.02 37.89 -11.34
C ASN A 134 4.57 36.76 -12.29
N THR A 135 5.26 35.62 -12.25
CA THR A 135 4.91 34.44 -13.04
C THR A 135 3.70 33.71 -12.47
N ASP A 136 2.70 33.42 -13.31
CA ASP A 136 1.46 32.75 -12.88
C ASP A 136 1.66 31.30 -12.45
N VAL A 137 2.68 30.60 -12.97
CA VAL A 137 2.99 29.21 -12.62
C VAL A 137 4.51 29.01 -12.55
N ILE A 138 5.01 28.53 -11.40
CA ILE A 138 6.38 28.06 -11.27
C ILE A 138 6.47 26.65 -11.88
N PRO A 139 7.37 26.40 -12.86
CA PRO A 139 7.46 25.09 -13.53
C PRO A 139 7.81 23.94 -12.56
N ALA A 140 7.31 22.73 -12.87
CA ALA A 140 7.62 21.52 -12.09
C ALA A 140 9.11 21.15 -12.05
N ALA A 141 9.91 21.67 -12.99
CA ALA A 141 11.37 21.55 -12.95
C ALA A 141 12.00 22.33 -11.79
N VAL A 142 11.30 23.34 -11.25
CA VAL A 142 11.74 24.19 -10.14
C VAL A 142 11.06 23.75 -8.83
N THR A 143 9.75 23.49 -8.84
CA THR A 143 9.01 23.08 -7.62
C THR A 143 9.28 21.65 -7.18
N GLY A 144 9.93 20.85 -8.03
CA GLY A 144 9.88 19.39 -7.98
C GLY A 144 8.54 18.85 -8.52
N ARG A 145 8.52 17.56 -8.82
CA ARG A 145 7.34 16.87 -9.40
C ARG A 145 6.44 16.27 -8.33
N GLU A 146 6.95 16.22 -7.11
CA GLU A 146 6.32 15.62 -5.94
C GLU A 146 5.43 16.61 -5.18
N THR A 147 5.53 17.92 -5.45
CA THR A 147 4.72 18.91 -4.74
C THR A 147 3.24 18.68 -5.00
N VAL A 148 2.44 18.79 -3.93
CA VAL A 148 0.98 18.74 -4.04
C VAL A 148 0.36 20.11 -4.32
N TYR A 149 1.17 21.17 -4.38
CA TYR A 149 0.71 22.54 -4.52
C TYR A 149 1.07 23.11 -5.89
N GLU A 150 0.15 23.90 -6.44
CA GLU A 150 0.44 24.82 -7.52
C GLU A 150 1.05 26.10 -6.92
N TRP A 151 2.15 26.55 -7.51
CA TRP A 151 2.90 27.71 -7.06
C TRP A 151 2.97 28.78 -8.14
N ARG A 152 2.97 30.04 -7.72
CA ARG A 152 3.19 31.22 -8.56
C ARG A 152 4.21 32.15 -7.92
N CYS A 153 4.70 33.11 -8.68
CA CYS A 153 5.47 34.22 -8.14
C CYS A 153 4.58 35.45 -7.99
N GLU A 154 4.68 36.13 -6.86
CA GLU A 154 4.00 37.40 -6.63
C GLU A 154 4.98 38.37 -5.96
N ASN A 155 5.27 39.49 -6.63
CA ASN A 155 6.23 40.50 -6.18
C ASN A 155 7.60 39.90 -5.79
N GLY A 156 8.09 38.93 -6.56
CA GLY A 156 9.40 38.33 -6.33
C GLY A 156 9.43 37.18 -5.31
N ALA A 157 8.29 36.81 -4.74
CA ALA A 157 8.19 35.74 -3.74
C ALA A 157 7.31 34.57 -4.21
N PRO A 158 7.66 33.30 -3.91
CA PRO A 158 6.79 32.16 -4.16
C PRO A 158 5.52 32.22 -3.31
N LYS A 159 4.38 31.92 -3.94
CA LYS A 159 3.06 31.82 -3.29
C LYS A 159 2.35 30.56 -3.73
N ILE A 160 1.73 29.87 -2.77
CA ILE A 160 0.81 28.77 -3.06
C ILE A 160 -0.46 29.36 -3.67
N VAL A 161 -0.88 28.81 -4.81
CA VAL A 161 -2.18 29.10 -5.42
C VAL A 161 -3.24 28.23 -4.77
N LYS A 162 -3.03 26.91 -4.81
CA LYS A 162 -3.93 25.89 -4.27
C LYS A 162 -3.21 24.55 -4.16
N GLN A 163 -3.82 23.62 -3.43
CA GLN A 163 -3.44 22.22 -3.49
C GLN A 163 -4.10 21.57 -4.72
N VAL A 164 -3.31 20.90 -5.55
CA VAL A 164 -3.75 20.26 -6.81
C VAL A 164 -3.72 18.73 -6.75
N PHE A 165 -2.97 18.16 -5.82
CA PHE A 165 -2.88 16.70 -5.63
C PHE A 165 -3.12 16.32 -4.18
N LYS A 166 -3.44 15.05 -3.93
CA LYS A 166 -3.55 14.52 -2.57
C LYS A 166 -2.64 13.30 -2.39
N PRO A 167 -1.98 13.16 -1.24
CA PRO A 167 -1.37 11.91 -0.89
C PRO A 167 -2.43 10.87 -0.52
N ASP A 168 -2.21 9.62 -0.89
CA ASP A 168 -2.91 8.47 -0.29
C ASP A 168 -2.41 8.20 1.14
N ALA A 169 -3.00 7.20 1.80
CA ALA A 169 -2.63 6.80 3.17
C ALA A 169 -1.17 6.33 3.32
N ARG A 170 -0.51 5.96 2.21
CA ARG A 170 0.90 5.59 2.16
C ARG A 170 1.80 6.78 1.80
N GLY A 171 1.25 7.95 1.49
CA GLY A 171 1.97 9.17 1.18
C GLY A 171 2.37 9.33 -0.30
N PHE A 172 1.88 8.52 -1.23
CA PHE A 172 2.11 8.76 -2.67
C PHE A 172 1.00 9.64 -3.24
N ILE A 173 1.26 10.39 -4.31
CA ILE A 173 0.24 11.21 -4.97
C ILE A 173 -0.85 10.30 -5.57
N SER A 174 -2.05 10.30 -4.98
CA SER A 174 -3.13 9.36 -5.30
C SER A 174 -3.62 9.46 -6.74
N ASP A 175 -3.61 10.67 -7.28
CA ASP A 175 -4.14 11.01 -8.61
C ASP A 175 -3.37 10.34 -9.76
N PHE A 176 -2.18 9.80 -9.47
CA PHE A 176 -1.34 9.09 -10.45
C PHE A 176 -1.47 7.57 -10.39
N TRP A 177 -2.22 7.04 -9.42
CA TRP A 177 -2.43 5.60 -9.25
C TRP A 177 -3.81 5.18 -9.75
N TYR A 178 -3.83 4.12 -10.54
CA TYR A 178 -5.04 3.57 -11.13
C TYR A 178 -5.34 2.18 -10.56
N GLU A 179 -6.55 1.98 -10.04
CA GLU A 179 -7.02 0.66 -9.64
C GLU A 179 -7.13 -0.23 -10.88
N ILE A 180 -6.49 -1.39 -10.83
CA ILE A 180 -6.48 -2.39 -11.88
C ILE A 180 -7.46 -3.49 -11.50
N SER A 181 -8.39 -3.80 -12.40
CA SER A 181 -9.39 -4.86 -12.19
C SER A 181 -9.14 -6.04 -13.12
N PRO A 182 -9.42 -7.29 -12.70
CA PRO A 182 -9.32 -8.46 -13.58
C PRO A 182 -10.18 -8.33 -14.84
N SER A 183 -11.35 -7.69 -14.73
CA SER A 183 -12.28 -7.45 -15.84
C SER A 183 -11.83 -6.37 -16.83
N ASP A 184 -10.76 -5.62 -16.51
CA ASP A 184 -10.13 -4.71 -17.47
C ASP A 184 -9.17 -5.45 -18.43
N ALA A 185 -8.80 -6.70 -18.11
CA ALA A 185 -8.11 -7.60 -19.02
C ALA A 185 -9.14 -8.31 -19.93
N PRO A 186 -8.93 -8.35 -21.26
CA PRO A 186 -9.81 -9.06 -22.19
C PRO A 186 -9.74 -10.58 -22.02
#